data_AF-A0A327W4M8-F1
#
_entry.id   AF-A0A327W4M8-F1
#
_cell.length_a   1.000
_cell.length_b   1.000
_cell.length_c   1.000
_cell.angle_alpha   90.00
_cell.angle_beta   90.00
_cell.angle_gamma   90.00
#
_symmetry.space_group_name_H-M   'P 1'
#
loop_
_entity.id
_entity.type
_entity.pdbx_description
1 polymer ?
#
loop_
_entity_poly.entity_id
_entity_poly.type
_entity_poly.pdbx_seq_one_letter_code
_entity_poly.pdbx_strand_id
1 'polypeptide(L)' 'MHHSIIGKYERDEVKPTIDVVKNIANVLDTTVGFLLGETKKQDVLKDQAMLKRLNDFASFPEEDKQHILYTLDALINKF' A
#
# COMPACT_ATOMS: atom_id res chain seq x y z
N MET A 1 4.82 23.56 20.04
CA MET A 1 3.38 23.36 20.32
C MET A 1 2.72 22.58 19.18
N HIS A 2 3.09 21.31 18.93
CA HIS A 2 2.41 20.46 17.94
C HIS A 2 2.48 18.95 18.27
N HIS A 3 2.72 18.60 19.53
CA HIS A 3 2.76 17.20 19.97
C HIS A 3 1.36 16.63 20.23
N SER A 4 0.36 17.48 20.47
CA SER A 4 -0.98 17.04 20.88
C SER A 4 -1.90 16.61 19.74
N ILE A 5 -1.60 16.92 18.48
CA ILE A 5 -2.52 16.61 17.37
C ILE A 5 -2.35 15.16 16.89
N ILE A 6 -1.10 14.67 16.80
CA ILE A 6 -0.82 13.27 16.43
C ILE A 6 -1.40 12.32 17.47
N GLY A 7 -1.18 12.59 18.77
CA GLY A 7 -1.77 11.77 19.83
C GLY A 7 -3.30 11.80 19.85
N LYS A 8 -3.94 12.86 19.33
CA LYS A 8 -5.40 12.91 19.15
C LYS A 8 -5.87 12.07 17.97
N TYR A 9 -5.06 11.97 16.91
CA TYR A 9 -5.32 11.07 15.78
C TYR A 9 -5.19 9.61 16.22
N GLU A 10 -4.18 9.28 17.02
CA GLU A 10 -3.97 7.91 17.52
C GLU A 10 -5.05 7.44 18.50
N ARG A 11 -5.75 8.37 19.18
CA ARG A 11 -6.86 8.08 20.12
C ARG A 11 -8.26 8.25 19.51
N ASP A 12 -8.37 8.41 18.19
CA ASP A 12 -9.63 8.67 17.46
C ASP A 12 -10.41 9.90 17.95
N GLU A 13 -9.79 10.80 18.74
CA GLU A 13 -10.42 12.01 19.27
C GLU A 13 -10.67 13.06 18.18
N VAL A 14 -9.84 13.05 17.13
CA VAL A 14 -9.96 13.94 15.97
C VAL A 14 -9.67 13.14 14.71
N LYS A 15 -10.52 13.25 13.69
CA LYS A 15 -10.24 12.65 12.38
C LYS A 15 -9.30 13.56 11.58
N PRO A 16 -8.16 13.06 11.07
CA PRO A 16 -7.29 13.83 10.20
C PRO A 16 -8.00 14.17 8.88
N THR A 17 -7.67 15.32 8.29
CA THR A 17 -8.13 15.67 6.94
C THR A 17 -7.36 14.87 5.89
N ILE A 18 -7.92 14.75 4.69
CA ILE A 18 -7.31 13.97 3.58
C ILE A 18 -5.86 14.40 3.32
N ASP A 19 -5.56 15.70 3.37
CA ASP A 19 -4.21 16.22 3.15
C ASP A 19 -3.21 15.80 4.24
N VAL A 20 -3.66 15.72 5.49
CA VAL A 20 -2.84 15.24 6.61
C VAL A 20 -2.57 13.74 6.46
N VAL A 21 -3.58 12.96 6.08
CA VAL A 21 -3.40 11.52 5.85
C VAL A 21 -2.44 11.26 4.68
N LYS A 22 -2.53 12.03 3.58
CA LYS A 22 -1.58 11.97 2.46
C LYS A 22 -0.16 12.29 2.91
N ASN A 23 0.02 13.33 3.72
CA ASN A 23 1.34 13.71 4.19
C ASN A 23 1.95 12.66 5.12
N ILE A 24 1.15 12.07 6.01
CA ILE A 24 1.56 10.95 6.86
C ILE A 24 1.91 9.72 6.01
N ALA A 25 1.11 9.41 4.99
CA ALA A 25 1.37 8.30 4.07
C ALA A 25 2.70 8.49 3.33
N ASN A 26 2.98 9.69 2.82
CA ASN A 26 4.24 10.02 2.14
C ASN A 26 5.45 9.94 3.08
N VAL A 27 5.32 10.38 4.34
CA VAL A 27 6.43 10.34 5.32
C VAL A 27 6.72 8.91 5.79
N LEU A 28 5.69 8.07 5.87
CA LEU A 28 5.80 6.67 6.27
C LEU A 28 6.03 5.72 5.08
N ASP A 29 6.22 6.26 3.88
CA ASP A 29 6.36 5.52 2.61
C ASP A 29 5.28 4.43 2.44
N THR A 30 4.04 4.81 2.74
CA THR A 30 2.87 3.92 2.70
C THR A 30 1.70 4.58 1.98
N THR A 31 0.56 3.90 1.89
CA THR A 31 -0.63 4.41 1.18
C THR A 31 -1.71 4.89 2.15
N VAL A 32 -2.50 5.88 1.74
CA VAL A 32 -3.66 6.37 2.50
C VAL A 32 -4.62 5.24 2.86
N GLY A 33 -4.84 4.28 1.95
CA GLY A 33 -5.70 3.11 2.20
C GLY A 33 -5.15 2.16 3.28
N PHE A 34 -3.83 2.10 3.47
CA PHE A 34 -3.20 1.36 4.57
C PHE A 34 -3.47 2.04 5.92
N LEU A 35 -3.40 3.37 5.98
CA LEU A 35 -3.67 4.15 7.19
C LEU A 35 -5.14 4.10 7.63
N LEU A 36 -6.06 3.99 6.67
CA LEU A 36 -7.51 3.92 6.94
C LEU A 36 -7.99 2.51 7.31
N GLY A 37 -7.11 1.51 7.31
CA GLY A 37 -7.50 0.11 7.57
C GLY A 37 -8.39 -0.50 6.50
N GLU A 38 -8.57 0.18 5.35
CA GLU A 38 -9.38 -0.30 4.23
C GLU A 38 -8.73 -1.48 3.50
N THR A 39 -7.45 -1.74 3.74
CA THR A 39 -6.78 -2.94 3.26
C THR A 39 -7.24 -4.17 4.05
N LYS A 40 -8.42 -4.71 3.74
CA LYS A 40 -8.75 -6.13 4.03
C LYS A 40 -7.74 -7.11 3.38
N LYS A 41 -6.88 -6.62 2.49
CA LYS A 41 -5.71 -7.31 1.89
C LYS A 41 -4.45 -7.30 2.78
N GLN A 42 -4.58 -7.06 4.09
CA GLN A 42 -3.43 -7.10 5.00
C GLN A 42 -2.67 -8.44 4.94
N ASP A 43 -3.33 -9.57 4.70
CA ASP A 43 -2.64 -10.86 4.67
C ASP A 43 -1.76 -11.06 3.41
N VAL A 44 -2.08 -10.40 2.29
CA VAL A 44 -1.24 -10.47 1.07
C VAL A 44 0.04 -9.65 1.23
N LEU A 45 -0.03 -8.53 1.95
CA LEU A 45 1.13 -7.68 2.25
C LEU A 45 1.93 -8.16 3.48
N LYS A 46 1.40 -9.09 4.29
CA LYS A 46 2.17 -9.74 5.37
C LYS A 46 3.10 -10.84 4.85
N ASP A 47 2.85 -11.37 3.67
CA ASP A 47 3.70 -12.40 3.06
C ASP A 47 4.97 -11.74 2.50
N GLN A 48 6.05 -11.87 3.24
CA GLN A 48 7.36 -11.33 2.89
C GLN A 48 7.91 -11.91 1.58
N ALA A 49 7.52 -13.14 1.21
CA ALA A 49 7.91 -13.73 -0.07
C ALA A 49 7.13 -13.09 -1.23
N MET A 50 5.84 -12.80 -1.05
CA MET A 50 5.04 -12.07 -2.05
C MET A 50 5.50 -10.63 -2.23
N LEU A 51 5.86 -9.93 -1.14
CA LEU A 51 6.41 -8.58 -1.22
C LEU A 51 7.75 -8.54 -1.96
N LYS A 52 8.66 -9.49 -1.68
CA LYS A 52 9.94 -9.58 -2.41
C LYS A 52 9.71 -9.78 -3.90
N ARG A 53 8.82 -10.72 -4.28
CA ARG A 53 8.46 -10.95 -5.68
C ARG A 53 7.88 -9.71 -6.35
N LEU A 54 7.06 -8.94 -5.63
CA LEU A 54 6.49 -7.69 -6.16
C LEU A 54 7.55 -6.60 -6.35
N ASN A 55 8.50 -6.48 -5.42
CA ASN A 55 9.64 -5.56 -5.55
C ASN A 55 10.58 -5.98 -6.70
N ASP A 56 10.88 -7.28 -6.80
CA ASP A 56 11.70 -7.81 -7.89
C ASP A 56 11.00 -7.55 -9.24
N PHE A 57 9.70 -7.82 -9.33
CA PHE A 57 8.88 -7.48 -10.48
C PHE A 57 8.89 -5.99 -10.80
N ALA A 58 8.79 -5.11 -9.80
CA ALA A 58 8.88 -3.66 -9.99
C ALA A 58 10.26 -3.21 -10.51
N SER A 59 11.32 -3.99 -10.28
CA SER A 59 12.67 -3.71 -10.78
C SER A 59 12.92 -4.19 -12.21
N PHE A 60 12.00 -4.94 -12.83
CA PHE A 60 12.21 -5.50 -14.16
C PHE A 60 12.05 -4.46 -15.29
N PRO A 61 12.66 -4.70 -16.46
CA PRO A 61 12.37 -3.96 -17.68
C PRO A 61 10.88 -3.98 -18.02
N GLU A 62 10.40 -2.91 -18.66
CA GLU A 62 8.97 -2.73 -18.96
C GLU A 62 8.42 -3.84 -19.87
N GLU A 63 9.24 -4.32 -20.81
CA GLU A 63 8.92 -5.44 -21.71
C GLU A 63 8.69 -6.76 -20.94
N ASP A 64 9.58 -7.11 -20.02
CA ASP A 64 9.43 -8.31 -19.18
C ASP A 64 8.21 -8.22 -18.26
N LYS A 65 7.94 -7.03 -17.71
CA LYS A 65 6.73 -6.78 -16.92
C LYS A 65 5.47 -7.02 -17.73
N GLN A 66 5.42 -6.56 -18.98
CA GLN A 66 4.27 -6.75 -19.85
C GLN A 66 4.02 -8.23 -20.16
N HIS A 67 5.07 -9.01 -20.44
CA HIS A 67 4.92 -10.45 -20.67
C HIS A 67 4.44 -11.21 -19.42
N ILE A 68 4.96 -10.85 -18.25
CA ILE A 68 4.53 -11.46 -16.98
C ILE A 68 3.08 -11.08 -16.68
N LEU A 69 2.69 -9.81 -16.85
CA LEU A 69 1.30 -9.38 -16.66
C LEU A 69 0.35 -10.07 -17.64
N TYR A 70 0.73 -10.18 -18.91
CA TYR A 70 -0.07 -10.87 -19.92
C TYR A 70 -0.32 -12.33 -19.57
N THR A 71 0.71 -13.04 -19.09
CA THR A 71 0.55 -14.43 -18.65
C THR A 71 -0.27 -14.54 -17.37
N LEU A 72 -0.10 -13.61 -16.42
CA LEU A 72 -0.90 -13.54 -15.20
C LEU A 72 -2.38 -13.29 -15.51
N ASP A 73 -2.67 -12.32 -16.38
CA ASP A 73 -4.02 -11.99 -16.84
C ASP A 73 -4.65 -13.16 -17.58
N ALA A 74 -3.88 -13.88 -18.41
CA ALA A 74 -4.37 -15.08 -19.09
C ALA A 74 -4.70 -16.23 -18.13
N LEU A 75 -3.99 -16.34 -17.00
CA LEU A 75 -4.25 -17.33 -15.95
C LEU A 75 -5.40 -16.92 -15.03
N ILE A 76 -5.56 -15.63 -14.74
CA ILE A 76 -6.61 -15.09 -13.87
C ILE A 76 -7.95 -15.00 -14.62
N ASN A 77 -7.98 -14.58 -15.89
CA ASN A 77 -9.21 -14.51 -16.69
C ASN A 77 -9.65 -15.87 -17.27
N LYS A 78 -8.88 -16.93 -17.09
CA LYS A 78 -9.34 -18.30 -17.33
C LYS A 78 -9.80 -18.93 -16.01
N PHE A 79 -10.91 -18.48 -15.44
CA PHE A 79 -11.89 -19.25 -14.66
C PHE A 79 -13.14 -18.41 -14.38
#